data_AF-A0A1V1UP57-F1
#
_entry.id   AF-A0A1V1UP57-F1
#
_cell.length_a   1.000
_cell.length_b   1.000
_cell.length_c   1.000
_cell.angle_alpha   90.00
_cell.angle_beta   90.00
_cell.angle_gamma   90.00
#
_symmetry.space_group_name_H-M   'P 1'
#
loop_
_entity.id
_entity.type
_entity.pdbx_description
1 polymer ?
#
loop_
_entity_poly.entity_id
_entity_poly.type
_entity_poly.pdbx_seq_one_letter_code
_entity_poly.pdbx_strand_id
1 'polypeptide(L)'
;MCELFAMSSASPTRVKYQLNTFATHGGERYCNRDGWGIVFADGRDGHIFREPRPASDSALARMTADSDISCKYLIAHVRRASVGKPELRNTHPFRRIISGQAHHFAHNGTLHGYIDSLTDRSLLSDCVGDTDSEAAFLDLLQRLRETGDARDTVPDLKARFDVFTRFCAEARQYGASNFLYCDGDALFIHAHQRRHETSDGLSDPHPPGLHMRKCGEWALLHDQELFW
;
A
#
# COMPACT_ATOMS: atom_id res chain seq x y z
N MET A 1 13.65 1.13 -6.15
CA MET A 1 12.65 0.03 -6.10
C MET A 1 11.26 0.66 -6.07
N CYS A 2 10.15 -0.08 -5.96
CA CYS A 2 8.95 0.56 -5.38
C CYS A 2 9.24 0.90 -3.91
N GLU A 3 8.52 1.86 -3.35
CA GLU A 3 8.60 2.21 -1.93
C GLU A 3 7.22 2.26 -1.30
N LEU A 4 7.12 1.84 -0.04
CA LEU A 4 5.89 1.83 0.75
C LEU A 4 6.08 2.63 2.03
N PHE A 5 5.06 3.41 2.39
CA PHE A 5 4.97 4.08 3.67
C PHE A 5 3.58 3.93 4.24
N ALA A 6 3.49 3.77 5.56
CA ALA A 6 2.24 3.69 6.26
C ALA A 6 2.29 4.42 7.60
N MET A 7 1.17 4.98 8.02
CA MET A 7 0.97 5.53 9.35
C MET A 7 -0.35 5.02 9.92
N SER A 8 -0.36 4.75 11.22
CA SER A 8 -1.56 4.55 12.04
C SER A 8 -1.47 5.44 13.27
N SER A 9 -2.55 6.15 13.60
CA SER A 9 -2.64 7.01 14.77
C SER A 9 -3.93 6.76 15.55
N ALA A 10 -3.88 6.95 16.87
CA ALA A 10 -5.03 6.78 17.76
C ALA A 10 -6.12 7.85 17.54
N SER A 11 -5.71 9.05 17.14
CA SER A 11 -6.58 10.17 16.78
C SER A 11 -6.22 10.71 15.39
N PRO A 12 -7.17 11.32 14.65
CA PRO A 12 -6.86 11.96 13.38
C PRO A 12 -5.68 12.92 13.54
N THR A 13 -4.60 12.63 12.82
CA THR A 13 -3.31 13.31 12.96
C THR A 13 -2.95 13.94 11.63
N ARG A 14 -2.43 15.17 11.70
CA ARG A 14 -1.89 15.87 10.54
C ARG A 14 -0.53 15.27 10.18
N VAL A 15 -0.37 14.90 8.91
CA VAL A 15 0.90 14.40 8.39
C VAL A 15 1.30 15.24 7.19
N LYS A 16 2.43 15.94 7.31
CA LYS A 16 3.11 16.48 6.13
C LYS A 16 3.98 15.38 5.55
N TYR A 17 3.53 14.82 4.43
CA TYR A 17 4.27 13.77 3.75
C TYR A 17 4.87 14.29 2.46
N GLN A 18 6.19 14.43 2.44
CA GLN A 18 6.93 14.84 1.24
C GLN A 18 7.28 13.59 0.43
N LEU A 19 6.44 13.27 -0.56
CA LEU A 19 6.65 12.16 -1.50
C LEU A 19 8.03 12.22 -2.18
N ASN A 20 8.51 13.41 -2.52
CA ASN A 20 9.81 13.59 -3.17
C ASN A 20 10.94 13.13 -2.26
N THR A 21 10.97 13.64 -1.02
CA THR A 21 11.92 13.27 0.03
C THR A 21 11.85 11.78 0.31
N PHE A 22 10.65 11.24 0.57
CA PHE A 22 10.47 9.81 0.81
C PHE A 22 11.05 8.94 -0.32
N ALA A 23 10.80 9.31 -1.56
CA ALA A 23 11.27 8.53 -2.68
C ALA A 23 12.72 8.83 -3.07
N THR A 24 13.29 9.96 -2.62
CA THR A 24 14.74 10.27 -2.69
C THR A 24 15.51 9.35 -1.74
N HIS A 25 14.99 9.12 -0.53
CA HIS A 25 15.54 8.15 0.42
C HIS A 25 15.30 6.68 0.00
N GLY A 26 14.37 6.45 -0.94
CA GLY A 26 14.11 5.16 -1.59
C GLY A 26 15.13 4.73 -2.66
N GLY A 27 16.31 5.35 -2.69
CA GLY A 27 17.39 4.97 -3.60
C GLY A 27 17.54 5.89 -4.80
N GLU A 28 18.39 6.91 -4.63
CA GLU A 28 18.57 8.02 -5.55
C GLU A 28 19.61 7.75 -6.65
N ARG A 29 19.61 6.55 -7.24
CA ARG A 29 20.44 6.26 -8.43
C ARG A 29 19.69 6.19 -9.75
N TYR A 30 18.35 6.14 -9.77
CA TYR A 30 17.59 5.96 -11.02
C TYR A 30 16.38 6.89 -11.16
N CYS A 31 16.49 7.82 -12.11
CA CYS A 31 15.64 8.99 -12.31
C CYS A 31 14.24 8.74 -12.88
N ASN A 32 13.71 7.52 -12.91
CA ASN A 32 12.40 7.23 -13.53
C ASN A 32 11.46 6.53 -12.55
N ARG A 33 10.55 7.31 -11.93
CA ARG A 33 9.44 6.80 -11.11
C ARG A 33 8.19 6.70 -11.99
N ASP A 34 7.64 5.50 -12.10
CA ASP A 34 6.54 5.19 -13.03
C ASP A 34 5.15 5.52 -12.47
N GLY A 35 5.09 6.02 -11.24
CA GLY A 35 3.87 6.50 -10.61
C GLY A 35 4.03 6.74 -9.12
N TRP A 36 3.03 7.37 -8.53
CA TRP A 36 2.91 7.55 -7.10
C TRP A 36 1.44 7.56 -6.69
N GLY A 37 1.19 7.25 -5.43
CA GLY A 37 -0.11 7.43 -4.83
C GLY A 37 -0.06 7.50 -3.32
N ILE A 38 -1.06 8.13 -2.75
CA ILE A 38 -1.25 8.28 -1.31
C ILE A 38 -2.74 8.26 -1.01
N VAL A 39 -3.10 7.64 0.10
CA VAL A 39 -4.43 7.71 0.69
C VAL A 39 -4.34 8.16 2.14
N PHE A 40 -5.16 9.15 2.47
CA PHE A 40 -5.44 9.61 3.83
C PHE A 40 -6.82 9.04 4.22
N ALA A 41 -6.82 7.91 4.92
CA ALA A 41 -8.03 7.19 5.28
C ALA A 41 -8.52 7.56 6.69
N ASP A 42 -9.83 7.80 6.80
CA ASP A 42 -10.51 8.12 8.05
C ASP A 42 -11.93 7.54 8.06
N GLY A 43 -12.19 6.63 8.99
CA GLY A 43 -13.47 5.94 9.08
C GLY A 43 -13.76 5.12 7.83
N ARG A 44 -14.87 5.41 7.14
CA ARG A 44 -15.36 4.58 6.02
C ARG A 44 -14.83 4.96 4.64
N ASP A 45 -14.04 6.03 4.55
CA ASP A 45 -13.52 6.53 3.28
C ASP A 45 -12.13 7.16 3.45
N GLY A 46 -11.59 7.73 2.37
CA GLY A 46 -10.33 8.46 2.40
C GLY A 46 -10.07 9.29 1.17
N HIS A 47 -9.26 10.33 1.33
CA HIS A 47 -8.74 11.11 0.20
C HIS A 47 -7.67 10.31 -0.51
N ILE A 48 -7.87 9.98 -1.78
CA ILE A 48 -6.89 9.28 -2.60
C ILE A 48 -6.35 10.19 -3.71
N PHE A 49 -5.03 10.34 -3.75
CA PHE A 49 -4.32 11.06 -4.81
C PHE A 49 -3.31 10.12 -5.43
N ARG A 50 -3.29 10.00 -6.76
CA ARG A 50 -2.35 9.13 -7.47
C ARG A 50 -2.21 9.53 -8.92
N GLU A 51 -1.01 9.36 -9.46
CA GLU A 51 -0.74 9.57 -10.87
C GLU A 51 0.29 8.56 -11.40
N PRO A 52 0.16 8.12 -12.67
CA PRO A 52 1.10 7.21 -13.31
C PRO A 52 2.30 7.95 -13.93
N ARG A 53 2.89 8.88 -13.17
CA ARG A 53 4.06 9.67 -13.58
C ARG A 53 4.91 10.00 -12.36
N PRO A 54 6.16 10.49 -12.52
CA PRO A 54 6.99 10.84 -11.39
C PRO A 54 6.34 11.89 -10.47
N ALA A 55 6.47 11.72 -9.14
CA ALA A 55 6.01 12.69 -8.16
C ALA A 55 6.78 14.03 -8.23
N SER A 56 8.05 14.01 -8.67
CA SER A 56 8.91 15.20 -8.79
C SER A 56 8.29 16.28 -9.68
N ASP A 57 7.69 15.84 -10.78
CA ASP A 57 7.15 16.72 -11.82
C ASP A 57 5.64 16.95 -11.61
N SER A 58 5.10 16.44 -10.51
CA SER A 58 3.67 16.46 -10.24
C SER A 58 3.21 17.68 -9.45
N ALA A 59 2.41 18.52 -10.11
CA ALA A 59 1.63 19.55 -9.44
C ALA A 59 0.68 18.97 -8.39
N LEU A 60 0.06 17.82 -8.67
CA LEU A 60 -0.81 17.16 -7.70
C LEU A 60 -0.01 16.68 -6.48
N ALA A 61 1.19 16.12 -6.66
CA ALA A 61 2.05 15.69 -5.55
C ALA A 61 2.46 16.87 -4.68
N ARG A 62 2.79 18.02 -5.29
CA ARG A 62 3.07 19.26 -4.55
C ARG A 62 1.84 19.73 -3.76
N MET A 63 0.67 19.81 -4.40
CA MET A 63 -0.57 20.16 -3.73
C MET A 63 -0.91 19.22 -2.58
N THR A 64 -0.71 17.90 -2.75
CA THR A 64 -0.95 16.91 -1.72
C THR A 64 0.05 17.05 -0.56
N ALA A 65 1.33 17.31 -0.84
CA ALA A 65 2.35 17.53 0.20
C ALA A 65 2.08 18.81 1.03
N ASP A 66 1.54 19.84 0.39
CA ASP A 66 1.15 21.10 1.03
C ASP A 66 -0.24 21.05 1.69
N SER A 67 -1.02 19.99 1.44
CA SER A 67 -2.38 19.88 1.93
C SER A 67 -2.44 19.63 3.45
N ASP A 68 -3.38 20.31 4.09
CA ASP A 68 -3.66 20.17 5.51
C ASP A 68 -4.76 19.11 5.74
N ILE A 69 -4.42 17.84 5.52
CA ILE A 69 -5.34 16.72 5.68
C ILE A 69 -4.99 15.95 6.96
N SER A 70 -5.98 15.79 7.85
CA SER A 70 -5.88 14.90 9.03
C SER A 70 -6.45 13.53 8.71
N CYS A 71 -5.78 12.47 9.15
CA CYS A 71 -6.28 11.10 8.99
C CYS A 71 -5.83 10.20 10.15
N LYS A 72 -6.52 9.07 10.33
CA LYS A 72 -6.06 8.01 11.25
C LYS A 72 -5.07 7.08 10.58
N TYR A 73 -5.28 6.76 9.31
CA TYR A 73 -4.42 5.87 8.54
C TYR A 73 -3.91 6.57 7.28
N LEU A 74 -2.64 6.37 6.97
CA LEU A 74 -2.03 6.85 5.74
C LEU A 74 -1.34 5.67 5.07
N ILE A 75 -1.56 5.49 3.77
CA ILE A 75 -0.80 4.55 2.94
C ILE A 75 -0.25 5.35 1.75
N ALA A 76 1.05 5.32 1.55
CA ALA A 76 1.69 5.90 0.38
C ALA A 76 2.53 4.85 -0.35
N HIS A 77 2.61 5.00 -1.67
CA HIS A 77 3.37 4.13 -2.54
C HIS A 77 4.02 4.94 -3.66
N VAL A 78 5.31 4.71 -3.87
CA VAL A 78 6.02 5.16 -5.07
C VAL A 78 6.30 3.97 -5.94
N ARG A 79 5.81 4.01 -7.17
CA ARG A 79 5.84 2.90 -8.12
C ARG A 79 7.08 2.99 -9.01
N ARG A 80 7.73 1.84 -9.17
CA ARG A 80 8.62 1.52 -10.29
C ARG A 80 8.03 0.30 -10.98
N ALA A 81 7.52 0.48 -12.20
CA ALA A 81 6.72 -0.51 -12.89
C ALA A 81 7.60 -1.72 -13.28
N SER A 82 7.50 -2.80 -12.50
CA SER A 82 8.02 -4.13 -12.88
C SER A 82 6.99 -4.93 -13.68
N VAL A 83 5.70 -4.72 -13.39
CA VAL A 83 4.55 -5.39 -14.03
C VAL A 83 3.49 -4.34 -14.39
N GLY A 84 2.90 -4.50 -15.57
CA GLY A 84 1.88 -3.61 -16.11
C GLY A 84 2.42 -2.27 -16.59
N LYS A 85 1.70 -1.60 -17.50
CA LYS A 85 2.09 -0.27 -18.01
C LYS A 85 2.04 0.80 -16.90
N PRO A 86 2.79 1.91 -17.02
CA PRO A 86 2.65 3.09 -16.16
C PRO A 86 1.31 3.79 -16.45
N GLU A 87 0.22 3.19 -15.97
CA GLU A 87 -1.15 3.65 -16.15
C GLU A 87 -1.83 3.79 -14.79
N LEU A 88 -2.81 4.70 -14.70
CA LEU A 88 -3.50 5.00 -13.43
C LEU A 88 -4.16 3.76 -12.82
N ARG A 89 -4.72 2.88 -13.66
CA ARG A 89 -5.32 1.61 -13.26
C ARG A 89 -4.35 0.62 -12.62
N ASN A 90 -3.05 0.81 -12.84
CA ASN A 90 -1.96 -0.01 -12.27
C ASN A 90 -1.20 0.74 -11.16
N THR A 91 -1.70 1.88 -10.70
CA THR A 91 -1.03 2.74 -9.73
C THR A 91 -1.68 2.58 -8.35
N HIS A 92 -0.91 2.05 -7.40
CA HIS A 92 -1.30 1.94 -5.99
C HIS A 92 -1.41 3.32 -5.31
N PRO A 93 -2.11 3.42 -4.17
CA PRO A 93 -2.96 2.39 -3.56
C PRO A 93 -4.19 2.06 -4.42
N PHE A 94 -4.58 0.78 -4.45
CA PHE A 94 -5.87 0.38 -5.00
C PHE A 94 -6.99 0.70 -4.01
N ARG A 95 -8.20 0.97 -4.53
CA ARG A 95 -9.41 1.17 -3.73
C ARG A 95 -10.53 0.26 -4.23
N ARG A 96 -11.27 -0.35 -3.30
CA ARG A 96 -12.54 -1.04 -3.54
C ARG A 96 -13.52 -0.75 -2.41
N ILE A 97 -14.82 -0.78 -2.72
CA ILE A 97 -15.88 -0.61 -1.72
C ILE A 97 -16.53 -1.96 -1.46
N ILE A 98 -16.62 -2.35 -0.19
CA ILE A 98 -17.33 -3.55 0.25
C ILE A 98 -18.20 -3.18 1.44
N SER A 99 -19.48 -3.55 1.38
CA SER A 99 -20.43 -3.31 2.48
C SER A 99 -20.41 -1.86 3.01
N GLY A 100 -20.23 -0.89 2.10
CA GLY A 100 -20.19 0.55 2.42
C GLY A 100 -18.88 1.05 3.04
N GLN A 101 -17.81 0.25 3.00
CA GLN A 101 -16.49 0.55 3.56
C GLN A 101 -15.43 0.64 2.45
N ALA A 102 -14.58 1.66 2.49
CA ALA A 102 -13.43 1.76 1.59
C ALA A 102 -12.27 0.89 2.06
N HIS A 103 -11.80 0.03 1.17
CA HIS A 103 -10.63 -0.82 1.33
C HIS A 103 -9.51 -0.30 0.46
N HIS A 104 -8.31 -0.17 1.04
CA HIS A 104 -7.12 0.36 0.41
C HIS A 104 -5.98 -0.65 0.48
N PHE A 105 -5.27 -0.83 -0.63
CA PHE A 105 -4.19 -1.82 -0.71
C PHE A 105 -2.99 -1.34 -1.51
N ALA A 106 -1.79 -1.54 -0.97
CA ALA A 106 -0.52 -1.29 -1.64
C ALA A 106 0.41 -2.49 -1.50
N HIS A 107 1.16 -2.79 -2.56
CA HIS A 107 2.06 -3.93 -2.64
C HIS A 107 3.42 -3.50 -3.20
N ASN A 108 4.50 -3.91 -2.54
CA ASN A 108 5.86 -3.80 -3.05
C ASN A 108 6.46 -5.19 -3.20
N GLY A 109 6.58 -5.61 -4.46
CA GLY A 109 7.05 -6.92 -4.84
C GLY A 109 6.48 -7.34 -6.18
N THR A 110 6.64 -8.61 -6.52
CA THR A 110 6.06 -9.22 -7.71
C THR A 110 5.73 -10.67 -7.36
N LEU A 111 4.49 -11.09 -7.65
CA LEU A 111 3.93 -12.39 -7.35
C LEU A 111 3.84 -13.19 -8.66
N HIS A 112 4.90 -13.92 -8.98
CA HIS A 112 5.03 -14.68 -10.22
C HIS A 112 4.08 -15.87 -10.25
N GLY A 113 3.20 -15.95 -11.26
CA GLY A 113 2.23 -17.06 -11.38
C GLY A 113 1.03 -16.95 -10.44
N TYR A 114 0.90 -15.86 -9.67
CA TYR A 114 -0.19 -15.69 -8.70
C TYR A 114 -1.57 -15.69 -9.38
N ILE A 115 -1.72 -14.91 -10.46
CA ILE A 115 -2.97 -14.82 -11.23
C ILE A 115 -3.45 -16.21 -11.70
N ASP A 116 -2.51 -17.08 -12.11
CA ASP A 116 -2.85 -18.41 -12.60
C ASP A 116 -3.20 -19.39 -11.48
N SER A 117 -2.73 -19.11 -10.25
CA SER A 117 -3.04 -19.91 -9.06
C SER A 117 -4.41 -19.62 -8.46
N LEU A 118 -5.07 -18.54 -8.87
CA LEU A 118 -6.39 -18.17 -8.35
C LEU A 118 -7.42 -19.26 -8.64
N THR A 119 -8.05 -19.76 -7.58
CA THR A 119 -9.09 -20.79 -7.67
C THR A 119 -10.34 -20.24 -8.33
N ASP A 120 -10.74 -19.03 -7.98
CA ASP A 120 -11.86 -18.32 -8.60
C ASP A 120 -11.34 -17.32 -9.66
N ARG A 121 -11.39 -17.73 -10.93
CA ARG A 121 -10.98 -16.87 -12.04
C ARG A 121 -11.98 -15.75 -12.33
N SER A 122 -13.20 -15.78 -11.78
CA SER A 122 -14.18 -14.73 -12.01
C SER A 122 -13.73 -13.39 -11.42
N LEU A 123 -12.89 -13.40 -10.38
CA LEU A 123 -12.24 -12.22 -9.81
C LEU A 123 -11.50 -11.37 -10.84
N LEU A 124 -10.93 -12.00 -11.87
CA LEU A 124 -10.17 -11.29 -12.90
C LEU A 124 -11.05 -10.38 -13.74
N SER A 125 -12.37 -10.63 -13.80
CA SER A 125 -13.32 -9.74 -14.48
C SER A 125 -13.59 -8.44 -13.71
N ASP A 126 -13.29 -8.41 -12.41
CA ASP A 126 -13.40 -7.23 -11.54
C ASP A 126 -12.07 -6.43 -11.44
N CYS A 127 -10.98 -6.93 -12.06
CA CYS A 127 -9.74 -6.18 -12.23
C CYS A 127 -9.95 -5.06 -13.25
N VAL A 128 -9.43 -3.86 -12.94
CA VAL A 128 -9.43 -2.73 -13.88
C VAL A 128 -8.09 -2.67 -14.61
N GLY A 129 -7.00 -2.86 -13.87
CA GLY A 129 -5.64 -2.98 -14.34
C GLY A 129 -5.27 -4.41 -14.73
N ASP A 130 -3.96 -4.62 -14.90
CA ASP A 130 -3.37 -5.88 -15.36
C ASP A 130 -2.24 -6.38 -14.44
N THR A 131 -2.15 -5.84 -13.22
CA THR A 131 -1.13 -6.23 -12.24
C THR A 131 -1.56 -7.40 -11.39
N ASP A 132 -0.59 -8.26 -11.06
CA ASP A 132 -0.66 -9.26 -9.99
C ASP A 132 -1.17 -8.69 -8.66
N SER A 133 -0.79 -7.45 -8.36
CA SER A 133 -1.11 -6.75 -7.13
C SER A 133 -2.60 -6.44 -6.99
N GLU A 134 -3.28 -6.09 -8.09
CA GLU A 134 -4.73 -5.87 -8.06
C GLU A 134 -5.48 -7.19 -7.94
N ALA A 135 -5.03 -8.24 -8.64
CA ALA A 135 -5.61 -9.57 -8.53
C ALA A 135 -5.48 -10.13 -7.10
N ALA A 136 -4.30 -9.97 -6.47
CA ALA A 136 -4.07 -10.34 -5.08
C ALA A 136 -4.95 -9.54 -4.11
N PHE A 137 -5.20 -8.26 -4.40
CA PHE A 137 -6.13 -7.46 -3.60
C PHE A 137 -7.55 -8.01 -3.69
N LEU A 138 -8.07 -8.31 -4.89
CA LEU A 138 -9.41 -8.86 -5.04
C LEU A 138 -9.57 -10.23 -4.38
N ASP A 139 -8.55 -11.08 -4.46
CA ASP A 139 -8.52 -12.37 -3.74
C ASP A 139 -8.59 -12.19 -2.22
N LEU A 140 -7.78 -11.28 -1.65
CA LEU A 140 -7.88 -10.94 -0.21
C LEU A 140 -9.31 -10.49 0.17
N LEU A 141 -9.91 -9.62 -0.64
CA LEU A 141 -11.26 -9.12 -0.41
C LEU A 141 -12.32 -10.24 -0.49
N GLN A 142 -12.18 -11.18 -1.42
CA GLN A 142 -13.06 -12.36 -1.50
C GLN A 142 -12.98 -13.20 -0.24
N ARG A 143 -11.76 -13.55 0.20
CA ARG A 143 -11.54 -14.35 1.42
C ARG A 143 -12.11 -13.68 2.67
N LEU A 144 -12.02 -12.36 2.76
CA LEU A 144 -12.61 -11.60 3.85
C LEU A 144 -14.14 -11.64 3.82
N ARG A 145 -14.76 -11.54 2.62
CA ARG A 145 -16.22 -11.69 2.46
C ARG A 145 -16.71 -13.09 2.84
N GLU A 146 -15.96 -14.13 2.48
CA GLU A 146 -16.28 -15.53 2.80
C GLU A 146 -16.15 -15.86 4.30
N THR A 147 -15.40 -15.05 5.05
CA THR A 147 -15.25 -15.20 6.51
C THR A 147 -16.41 -14.58 7.29
N GLY A 148 -17.26 -13.75 6.66
CA GLY A 148 -18.41 -13.14 7.32
C GLY A 148 -19.61 -14.08 7.43
N ASP A 149 -20.21 -14.19 8.61
CA ASP A 149 -21.39 -15.04 8.88
C ASP A 149 -22.66 -14.57 8.15
N ALA A 150 -22.71 -13.29 7.74
CA ALA A 150 -23.76 -12.70 6.91
C ALA A 150 -23.16 -11.68 5.94
N ARG A 151 -23.80 -11.45 4.78
CA ARG A 151 -23.35 -10.51 3.74
C ARG A 151 -23.12 -9.07 4.24
N ASP A 152 -23.68 -8.72 5.40
CA ASP A 152 -23.68 -7.35 5.95
C ASP A 152 -22.94 -7.19 7.29
N THR A 153 -22.31 -8.24 7.83
CA THR A 153 -21.51 -8.13 9.07
C THR A 153 -20.02 -8.15 8.74
N VAL A 154 -19.32 -7.05 9.03
CA VAL A 154 -17.85 -7.01 8.97
C VAL A 154 -17.30 -8.01 9.98
N PRO A 155 -16.45 -8.97 9.59
CA PRO A 155 -15.84 -9.90 10.54
C PRO A 155 -15.05 -9.16 11.62
N ASP A 156 -14.96 -9.74 12.81
CA ASP A 156 -14.18 -9.13 13.88
C ASP A 156 -12.70 -8.96 13.48
N LEU A 157 -11.98 -8.09 14.19
CA LEU A 157 -10.59 -7.75 13.86
C LEU A 157 -9.68 -8.98 13.86
N LYS A 158 -9.92 -9.95 14.76
CA LYS A 158 -9.10 -11.17 14.85
C LYS A 158 -9.33 -12.05 13.62
N ALA A 159 -10.58 -12.27 13.22
CA ALA A 159 -10.92 -13.05 12.03
C ALA A 159 -10.31 -12.42 10.76
N ARG A 160 -10.42 -11.09 10.61
CA ARG A 160 -9.78 -10.36 9.51
C ARG A 160 -8.26 -10.51 9.52
N PHE A 161 -7.63 -10.40 10.69
CA PHE A 161 -6.19 -10.57 10.85
C PHE A 161 -5.73 -12.00 10.51
N ASP A 162 -6.49 -13.02 10.91
CA ASP A 162 -6.20 -14.42 10.61
C ASP A 162 -6.29 -14.69 9.09
N VAL A 163 -7.29 -14.11 8.40
CA VAL A 163 -7.41 -14.17 6.93
C VAL A 163 -6.21 -13.49 6.27
N PHE A 164 -5.90 -12.25 6.67
CA PHE A 164 -4.77 -11.50 6.11
C PHE A 164 -3.45 -12.24 6.30
N THR A 165 -3.23 -12.86 7.46
CA THR A 165 -2.03 -13.63 7.76
C THR A 165 -1.89 -14.86 6.86
N ARG A 166 -2.97 -15.62 6.65
CA ARG A 166 -2.97 -16.78 5.73
C ARG A 166 -2.72 -16.36 4.29
N PHE A 167 -3.43 -15.33 3.83
CA PHE A 167 -3.24 -14.73 2.50
C PHE A 167 -1.75 -14.34 2.29
N CYS A 168 -1.16 -13.63 3.25
CA CYS A 168 0.25 -13.25 3.17
C CYS A 168 1.18 -14.46 3.14
N ALA A 169 0.90 -15.49 3.94
CA ALA A 169 1.71 -16.69 3.99
C ALA A 169 1.76 -17.43 2.64
N GLU A 170 0.63 -17.51 1.95
CA GLU A 170 0.50 -18.09 0.62
C GLU A 170 1.16 -17.20 -0.45
N ALA A 171 0.92 -15.89 -0.43
CA ALA A 171 1.50 -14.94 -1.38
C ALA A 171 3.03 -14.99 -1.43
N ARG A 172 3.69 -15.26 -0.29
CA ARG A 172 5.16 -15.43 -0.21
C ARG A 172 5.71 -16.54 -1.12
N GLN A 173 4.90 -17.54 -1.46
CA GLN A 173 5.30 -18.62 -2.35
C GLN A 173 5.50 -18.14 -3.80
N TYR A 174 4.92 -17.00 -4.15
CA TYR A 174 4.95 -16.42 -5.49
C TYR A 174 5.98 -15.29 -5.63
N GLY A 175 6.52 -14.76 -4.52
CA GLY A 175 7.60 -13.78 -4.56
C GLY A 175 7.67 -12.83 -3.36
N ALA A 176 8.35 -11.70 -3.55
CA ALA A 176 8.39 -10.63 -2.56
C ALA A 176 6.97 -10.08 -2.36
N SER A 177 6.54 -9.95 -1.11
CA SER A 177 5.13 -9.76 -0.75
C SER A 177 5.04 -8.78 0.42
N ASN A 178 5.38 -7.52 0.20
CA ASN A 178 5.25 -6.49 1.22
C ASN A 178 3.92 -5.78 1.02
N PHE A 179 3.00 -5.89 1.98
CA PHE A 179 1.62 -5.42 1.82
C PHE A 179 1.25 -4.40 2.88
N LEU A 180 0.55 -3.35 2.45
CA LEU A 180 -0.19 -2.43 3.30
C LEU A 180 -1.67 -2.56 2.92
N TYR A 181 -2.52 -2.90 3.89
CA TYR A 181 -3.95 -3.06 3.69
C TYR A 181 -4.71 -2.30 4.78
N CYS A 182 -5.59 -1.38 4.38
CA CYS A 182 -6.48 -0.68 5.30
C CYS A 182 -7.92 -0.93 4.90
N ASP A 183 -8.75 -1.35 5.83
CA ASP A 183 -10.20 -1.50 5.62
C ASP A 183 -11.00 -0.38 6.29
N GLY A 184 -10.33 0.72 6.63
CA GLY A 184 -10.88 1.91 7.29
C GLY A 184 -11.21 1.74 8.78
N ASP A 185 -11.12 0.52 9.32
CA ASP A 185 -11.15 0.27 10.77
C ASP A 185 -9.75 -0.10 11.31
N ALA A 186 -8.95 -0.80 10.51
CA ALA A 186 -7.58 -1.15 10.87
C ALA A 186 -6.62 -1.02 9.69
N LEU A 187 -5.33 -0.89 10.01
CA LEU A 187 -4.22 -0.98 9.08
C LEU A 187 -3.43 -2.28 9.36
N PHE A 188 -3.46 -3.19 8.40
CA PHE A 188 -2.74 -4.44 8.38
C PHE A 188 -1.46 -4.27 7.57
N ILE A 189 -0.34 -4.77 8.10
CA ILE A 189 0.98 -4.63 7.50
C ILE A 189 1.64 -6.01 7.47
N HIS A 190 2.13 -6.40 6.29
CA HIS A 190 2.98 -7.58 6.14
C HIS A 190 4.32 -7.19 5.54
N ALA A 191 5.40 -7.52 6.25
CA ALA A 191 6.77 -7.30 5.82
C ALA A 191 7.42 -8.66 5.53
N HIS A 192 7.87 -8.85 4.29
CA HIS A 192 8.58 -10.05 3.85
C HIS A 192 10.04 -9.70 3.59
N GLN A 193 10.42 -9.58 2.32
CA GLN A 193 11.77 -9.30 1.86
C GLN A 193 11.75 -8.22 0.78
N ARG A 194 12.85 -7.49 0.64
CA ARG A 194 13.07 -6.52 -0.44
C ARG A 194 14.53 -6.54 -0.86
N ARG A 195 14.84 -6.02 -2.06
CA ARG A 195 16.24 -5.67 -2.37
C ARG A 195 16.54 -4.28 -1.83
N HIS A 196 17.76 -4.10 -1.39
CA HIS A 196 18.26 -2.84 -0.84
C HIS A 196 19.30 -2.28 -1.79
N GLU A 197 19.35 -0.95 -1.91
CA GLU A 197 20.44 -0.31 -2.63
C GLU A 197 21.70 -0.32 -1.78
N THR A 198 22.80 -0.77 -2.38
CA THR A 198 24.12 -0.85 -1.79
C THR A 198 25.11 -0.04 -2.64
N SER A 199 26.34 0.11 -2.17
CA SER A 199 27.43 0.72 -2.96
C SER A 199 27.59 0.08 -4.34
N ASP A 200 27.38 -1.24 -4.41
CA ASP A 200 27.68 -2.10 -5.56
C ASP A 200 26.45 -2.42 -6.43
N GLY A 201 25.26 -1.92 -6.08
CA GLY A 201 24.04 -2.14 -6.85
C GLY A 201 22.84 -2.50 -5.97
N LEU A 202 21.98 -3.39 -6.46
CA LEU A 202 20.86 -3.93 -5.68
C LEU A 202 21.27 -5.24 -5.02
N SER A 203 20.97 -5.40 -3.73
CA SER A 203 21.19 -6.65 -3.00
C SER A 203 20.32 -7.79 -3.55
N ASP A 204 20.59 -9.02 -3.10
CA ASP A 204 19.57 -10.07 -3.15
C ASP A 204 18.40 -9.74 -2.21
N PRO A 205 17.19 -10.23 -2.48
CA PRO A 205 16.05 -9.98 -1.61
C PRO A 205 16.32 -10.57 -0.22
N HIS A 206 16.21 -9.73 0.82
CA HIS A 206 16.31 -10.19 2.20
C HIS A 206 15.40 -9.37 3.13
N PRO A 207 15.00 -9.93 4.28
CA PRO A 207 14.27 -9.18 5.30
C PRO A 207 15.16 -8.11 5.98
N PRO A 208 14.56 -7.11 6.63
CA PRO A 208 13.12 -6.83 6.62
C PRO A 208 12.69 -6.10 5.34
N GLY A 209 11.48 -6.40 4.87
CA GLY A 209 10.87 -5.68 3.75
C GLY A 209 10.31 -4.29 4.12
N LEU A 210 10.02 -4.07 5.41
CA LEU A 210 9.52 -2.81 5.97
C LEU A 210 10.12 -2.60 7.36
N HIS A 211 10.32 -1.34 7.73
CA HIS A 211 10.75 -0.95 9.08
C HIS A 211 9.58 -0.31 9.84
N MET A 212 9.47 -0.61 11.13
CA MET A 212 8.43 -0.06 12.00
C MET A 212 9.04 0.87 13.03
N ARG A 213 8.42 2.04 13.21
CA ARG A 213 8.77 3.01 14.26
C ARG A 213 7.51 3.37 15.03
N LYS A 214 7.61 3.40 16.37
CA LYS A 214 6.55 3.87 17.26
C LYS A 214 6.93 5.25 17.79
N CYS A 215 6.09 6.24 17.55
CA CYS A 215 6.23 7.58 18.12
C CYS A 215 5.34 7.69 19.37
N GLY A 216 5.85 8.28 20.46
CA GLY A 216 5.09 8.48 21.71
C GLY A 216 4.15 9.70 21.67
N GLU A 217 3.36 9.88 22.74
CA GLU A 217 2.25 10.86 22.86
C GLU A 217 2.60 12.35 22.63
N TRP A 218 3.89 12.69 22.56
CA TRP A 218 4.37 14.08 22.40
C TRP A 218 5.31 14.27 21.22
N ALA A 219 5.31 13.35 20.25
CA ALA A 219 5.86 13.67 18.93
C ALA A 219 4.89 14.63 18.24
N LEU A 220 4.91 15.90 18.65
CA LEU A 220 4.36 16.99 17.85
C LEU A 220 5.06 16.92 16.48
N LEU A 221 4.40 16.31 15.50
CA LEU A 221 4.71 16.40 14.07
C LEU A 221 4.52 17.83 13.53
N HIS A 222 4.54 18.83 14.42
CA HIS A 222 4.43 20.25 14.12
C HIS A 222 5.78 20.86 13.74
N ASP A 223 6.89 20.33 14.26
CA ASP A 223 8.25 20.83 13.97
C ASP A 223 9.29 19.72 13.75
N GLN A 224 8.90 18.45 13.82
CA GLN A 224 9.72 17.39 13.26
C GLN A 224 9.25 17.16 11.83
N GLU A 225 9.95 17.80 10.89
CA GLU A 225 10.16 17.17 9.59
C GLU A 225 10.49 15.70 9.88
N LEU A 226 9.59 14.79 9.50
CA LEU A 226 9.93 13.38 9.44
C LEU A 226 10.97 13.26 8.31
N PHE A 227 12.21 13.59 8.64
CA PHE A 227 13.39 13.20 7.90
C PHE A 227 13.47 11.67 8.03
N TRP A 228 12.83 11.00 7.07
CA TRP A 228 13.34 9.74 6.54
C TRP A 228 14.45 10.09 5.58
#